data_AF-A0A950NQV6-F1
#
_entry.id   AF-A0A950NQV6-F1
#
_cell.length_a   1.000
_cell.length_b   1.000
_cell.length_c   1.000
_cell.angle_alpha   90.00
_cell.angle_beta   90.00
_cell.angle_gamma   90.00
#
_symmetry.space_group_name_H-M   'P 1'
#
loop_
_entity.id
_entity.type
_entity.pdbx_description
1 polymer ?
#
loop_
_entity_poly.entity_id
_entity_poly.type
_entity_poly.pdbx_seq_one_letter_code
_entity_poly.pdbx_strand_id
1 'polypeptide(L)' 'TTARRICARCPVRRPCLEFALATAQEHGVWGGATARERNMIRRGVLSIDELLARVVRPRRPRRRAPRIAS' A
#
# COMPACT_ATOMS: atom_id res chain seq x y z
N THR A 1 -7.53 5.87 3.37
CA THR A 1 -8.31 6.30 2.19
C THR A 1 -8.87 5.08 1.46
N THR A 2 -9.87 5.26 0.59
CA THR A 2 -10.43 4.17 -0.25
C THR A 2 -9.38 3.58 -1.19
N ALA A 3 -8.55 4.41 -1.83
CA ALA A 3 -7.48 3.96 -2.73
C ALA A 3 -6.48 3.01 -2.05
N ARG A 4 -6.04 3.30 -0.81
CA ARG A 4 -5.13 2.40 -0.08
C ARG A 4 -5.70 0.99 0.12
N ARG A 5 -7.02 0.85 0.30
CA ARG A 5 -7.68 -0.46 0.43
C ARG A 5 -7.59 -1.28 -0.85
N ILE A 6 -7.66 -0.63 -2.01
CA ILE A 6 -7.48 -1.27 -3.32
C ILE A 6 -6.02 -1.67 -3.49
N CYS A 7 -5.10 -0.74 -3.22
CA CYS A 7 -3.67 -1.00 -3.33
C CYS A 7 -3.22 -2.19 -2.47
N ALA A 8 -3.78 -2.41 -1.28
CA ALA A 8 -3.36 -3.49 -0.38
C ALA A 8 -3.36 -4.89 -1.01
N ARG A 9 -4.23 -5.15 -1.99
CA ARG A 9 -4.36 -6.44 -2.69
C ARG A 9 -3.77 -6.44 -4.10
N CYS A 10 -3.21 -5.32 -4.54
CA CYS A 10 -2.69 -5.17 -5.88
C CYS A 10 -1.33 -5.90 -5.98
N PRO A 11 -1.11 -6.76 -6.99
CA PRO A 11 0.15 -7.49 -7.15
C PRO A 11 1.31 -6.57 -7.58
N VAL A 12 1.02 -5.46 -8.25
CA VAL A 12 2.01 -4.54 -8.84
C VAL A 12 2.31 -3.32 -7.97
N ARG A 13 2.13 -3.41 -6.65
CA ARG A 13 2.31 -2.26 -5.75
C ARG A 13 3.72 -1.70 -5.76
N ARG A 14 4.72 -2.58 -5.68
CA ARG A 14 6.13 -2.18 -5.71
C ARG A 14 6.47 -1.45 -7.01
N PRO A 15 6.27 -2.04 -8.20
CA PRO A 15 6.58 -1.34 -9.44
C PRO A 15 5.75 -0.06 -9.63
N CYS A 16 4.50 -0.03 -9.15
CA CYS A 16 3.70 1.20 -9.13
C CYS A 16 4.28 2.30 -8.22
N LEU A 17 4.80 1.94 -7.05
CA LEU A 17 5.46 2.89 -6.14
C LEU A 17 6.80 3.38 -6.71
N GLU A 18 7.61 2.47 -7.26
CA GLU A 18 8.88 2.78 -7.90
C GLU A 18 8.67 3.73 -9.09
N PHE A 19 7.67 3.47 -9.94
CA PHE A 19 7.28 4.37 -11.01
C PHE A 19 6.94 5.78 -10.48
N ALA A 20 6.10 5.86 -9.45
CA ALA A 20 5.70 7.15 -8.88
C ALA A 20 6.86 7.92 -8.21
N LEU A 21 7.88 7.22 -7.73
CA LEU A 21 9.10 7.83 -7.24
C LEU A 21 9.97 8.31 -8.40
N ALA A 22 10.18 7.48 -9.42
CA ALA A 22 11.01 7.76 -10.57
C ALA A 22 10.48 8.94 -11.43
N THR A 23 9.17 9.00 -11.68
CA THR A 23 8.56 10.08 -12.48
C THR A 23 8.08 11.26 -11.64
N ALA A 24 8.56 11.38 -10.40
CA ALA A 24 8.23 12.46 -9.48
C ALA A 24 6.74 12.72 -9.21
N GLN A 25 5.81 11.78 -9.48
CA GLN A 25 4.35 11.98 -9.37
C GLN A 25 3.96 12.77 -8.11
N GLU A 26 3.32 13.92 -8.30
CA GLU A 26 3.09 14.92 -7.25
C GLU A 26 1.83 14.63 -6.43
N HIS A 27 0.83 14.01 -7.05
CA HIS A 27 -0.48 13.81 -6.45
C HIS A 27 -0.90 12.35 -6.39
N GLY A 28 -2.03 12.10 -5.72
CA GLY A 28 -2.67 10.78 -5.67
C GLY A 28 -1.97 9.73 -4.81
N VAL A 29 -2.59 8.55 -4.77
CA VAL A 29 -2.11 7.35 -4.07
C VAL A 29 -1.50 6.39 -5.08
N TRP A 30 -0.23 6.05 -4.90
CA TRP A 30 0.54 5.19 -5.82
C TRP A 30 1.20 4.07 -5.03
N GLY A 31 0.99 2.81 -5.43
CA GLY A 31 1.46 1.64 -4.67
C GLY A 31 0.95 1.58 -3.23
N GLY A 32 -0.10 2.36 -2.91
CA GLY A 32 -0.65 2.54 -1.57
C GLY A 32 0.05 3.61 -0.70
N ALA A 33 0.94 4.39 -1.30
CA ALA A 33 1.63 5.54 -0.70
C ALA A 33 0.95 6.87 -1.08
N THR A 34 0.78 7.79 -0.14
CA THR A 34 0.41 9.19 -0.43
C THR A 34 1.62 9.99 -0.91
N ALA A 35 1.39 11.18 -1.46
CA ALA A 35 2.48 12.08 -1.85
C ALA A 35 3.45 12.40 -0.68
N ARG A 36 2.91 12.63 0.53
CA ARG A 36 3.71 12.88 1.74
C ARG A 36 4.62 11.71 2.09
N GLU A 37 4.10 10.49 2.01
CA GLU A 37 4.85 9.27 2.26
C GLU A 37 5.95 9.04 1.23
N ARG A 38 5.68 9.29 -0.06
CA ARG A 38 6.70 9.25 -1.11
C ARG A 38 7.80 10.29 -0.89
N ASN A 39 7.45 11.47 -0.40
CA ASN A 39 8.43 12.51 -0.06
C ASN A 39 9.36 12.07 1.10
N MET A 40 8.89 11.29 2.06
CA MET A 40 9.76 10.72 3.10
C MET A 40 10.80 9.77 2.49
N ILE A 41 10.42 8.97 1.48
CA ILE A 41 11.35 8.10 0.75
C ILE A 41 12.39 8.94 -0.02
N ARG A 42 11.94 9.97 -0.75
CA ARG A 42 12.86 10.88 -1.49
C ARG A 42 13.86 11.58 -0.55
N ARG A 43 13.47 11.84 0.70
CA ARG A 43 14.32 12.43 1.73
C ARG A 43 15.18 11.42 2.49
N GLY A 44 15.11 10.13 2.16
CA GLY A 44 15.87 9.07 2.84
C GLY A 44 15.38 8.75 4.26
N VAL A 45 14.20 9.23 4.66
CA VAL A 45 13.62 8.99 5.99
C VAL A 45 13.01 7.58 6.08
N LEU A 46 12.59 7.01 4.96
CA LEU A 46 12.02 5.67 4.85
C LEU A 46 12.50 4.98 3.57
N SER A 47 12.65 3.67 3.62
CA SER A 47 12.81 2.82 2.44
C SER A 47 11.46 2.44 1.83
N ILE A 48 11.49 1.98 0.57
CA ILE A 48 10.33 1.42 -0.12
C ILE A 48 9.77 0.22 0.66
N ASP A 49 10.63 -0.66 1.18
CA ASP A 49 10.24 -1.86 1.92
C ASP A 49 9.52 -1.55 3.22
N GLU A 50 10.04 -0.61 4.02
CA GLU A 50 9.40 -0.16 5.26
C GLU A 50 8.02 0.44 5.00
N LEU A 51 7.90 1.22 3.92
CA LEU A 51 6.62 1.80 3.55
C LEU A 51 5.64 0.73 3.10
N LEU A 52 6.06 -0.18 2.24
CA LEU A 52 5.22 -1.27 1.76
C LEU A 52 4.75 -2.12 2.94
N ALA A 53 5.61 -2.49 3.89
CA ALA A 53 5.24 -3.25 5.07
C ALA A 53 4.10 -2.60 5.88
N ARG A 54 4.10 -1.26 6.01
CA ARG A 54 3.02 -0.49 6.65
C ARG A 54 1.70 -0.60 5.89
N VAL A 55 1.76 -0.69 4.56
CA VAL A 55 0.60 -0.75 3.68
C VAL A 55 0.14 -2.20 3.38
N VAL A 56 1.02 -3.21 3.48
CA VAL A 56 0.72 -4.62 3.15
C VAL A 56 -0.23 -5.25 4.15
N ARG A 57 -0.24 -4.82 5.43
CA ARG A 57 -0.88 -5.59 6.53
C ARG A 57 -2.14 -6.33 6.06
N PRO A 58 -2.06 -7.66 5.85
CA PRO A 58 -3.15 -8.40 5.26
C PRO A 58 -4.35 -8.25 6.19
N ARG A 59 -5.52 -7.93 5.62
CA ARG A 59 -6.75 -8.07 6.39
C ARG A 59 -6.84 -9.54 6.78
N ARG A 60 -6.78 -9.84 8.09
CA ARG A 60 -7.14 -11.16 8.60
C ARG A 60 -8.45 -11.55 7.90
N PRO A 61 -8.51 -12.72 7.24
CA PRO A 61 -9.77 -13.16 6.66
C PRO A 61 -10.82 -13.11 7.78
N ARG A 62 -11.97 -12.48 7.52
CA ARG A 62 -13.11 -12.62 8.43
C ARG A 62 -13.40 -14.12 8.45
N ARG A 63 -13.02 -14.82 9.52
CA ARG A 63 -13.43 -16.21 9.74
C ARG A 63 -14.96 -16.20 9.59
N ARG A 64 -15.48 -16.82 8.53
CA ARG A 64 -16.91 -17.13 8.49
C ARG A 64 -17.12 -18.11 9.64
N ALA A 65 -17.83 -17.68 10.68
CA ALA A 65 -18.34 -18.65 11.65
C ALA A 65 -19.12 -19.71 10.85
N PRO A 66 -18.93 -21.00 11.12
CA PRO A 66 -19.72 -22.03 10.46
C PRO A 66 -21.20 -21.72 10.71
N ARG A 67 -21.96 -21.54 9.62
CA ARG A 67 -23.41 -21.56 9.71
C ARG A 67 -23.75 -23.03 9.92
N ILE A 68 -24.25 -23.34 11.12
CA ILE A 68 -25.00 -24.54 11.54
C ILE A 68 -24.32 -25.91 11.37
N ALA A 69 -24.19 -26.62 12.49
CA ALA A 69 -24.54 -28.04 12.54
C ALA A 69 -25.75 -28.13 13.48
N SER A 70 -26.82 -28.73 12.97
CA SER A 70 -28.08 -29.01 13.65
C SER A 70 -27.94 -30.02 14.77
#